data_AF-A0AAV0VCM9-F1
#
_entry.id   AF-A0AAV0VCM9-F1
#
_cell.length_a   1.000
_cell.length_b   1.000
_cell.length_c   1.000
_cell.angle_alpha   90.00
_cell.angle_beta   90.00
_cell.angle_gamma   90.00
#
_symmetry.space_group_name_H-M   'P 1'
#
loop_
_entity.id
_entity.type
_entity.pdbx_description
1 polymer ?
#
loop_
_entity_poly.entity_id
_entity_poly.type
_entity_poly.pdbx_seq_one_letter_code
_entity_poly.pdbx_strand_id
1 'polypeptide(L)'
;MNSWPGQKDTRGNLVYANMNQKPDNFEKASFVALGSLRSFPNQQFRKLQCALLNDLFPWSHTCVKIIVRQALYQIGKLTNEKEPSFSWKGDMLSGEEGLKTFCATLDAIANQLEQTPRRFETIPLLSELAGYLHQFTDVTKPVVKLYSRIARCWADNSPADDESEQSPDRIATFRQNKCILYGYALLAYTLGPLDDAAFQEVCELIVLFRTSFLCAAIIAPSTERMLCVESKITEMMTRRIVDLIKYVKKSKGSALTTLVSLISPTSPGQLEWKQACEPLPDEEKFGTCFESSEAQYAVNLFTGVVLTDGNAPGGLPLNIREHKRFQALFGSCNFEVFSVGGMF
;
A
#
# COMPACT_ATOMS: atom_id res chain seq x y z
N MET A 1 -24.56 30.39 -39.75
CA MET A 1 -24.13 29.08 -39.21
C MET A 1 -22.90 29.34 -38.34
N ASN A 2 -23.07 29.30 -37.02
CA ASN A 2 -21.96 29.51 -36.09
C ASN A 2 -21.12 28.25 -36.04
N SER A 3 -19.95 28.29 -36.69
CA SER A 3 -18.95 27.23 -36.62
C SER A 3 -18.44 27.09 -35.20
N TRP A 4 -18.85 26.00 -34.54
CA TRP A 4 -18.34 25.56 -33.25
C TRP A 4 -16.82 25.32 -33.35
N PRO A 5 -15.96 25.81 -32.43
CA PRO A 5 -14.50 25.72 -32.57
C PRO A 5 -13.92 24.30 -32.41
N GLY A 6 -14.77 23.29 -32.21
CA GLY A 6 -14.40 21.94 -31.79
C GLY A 6 -14.30 20.91 -32.92
N GLN A 7 -14.17 21.30 -34.19
CA GLN A 7 -14.21 20.39 -35.35
C GLN A 7 -13.13 19.28 -35.36
N LYS A 8 -12.20 19.25 -34.40
CA LYS A 8 -11.17 18.21 -34.25
C LYS A 8 -11.17 17.44 -32.93
N ASP A 9 -12.05 17.74 -31.96
CA ASP A 9 -12.06 17.03 -30.68
C ASP A 9 -13.20 15.99 -30.61
N THR A 10 -13.05 14.94 -31.40
CA THR A 10 -14.02 13.83 -31.54
C THR A 10 -14.02 12.88 -30.34
N ARG A 11 -13.15 13.10 -29.35
CA ARG A 11 -12.97 12.18 -28.20
C ARG A 11 -14.23 12.03 -27.35
N GLY A 12 -15.08 13.06 -27.28
CA GLY A 12 -16.33 13.02 -26.51
C GLY A 12 -17.32 11.97 -26.98
N ASN A 13 -17.35 11.69 -28.29
CA ASN A 13 -18.35 10.79 -28.88
C ASN A 13 -17.85 9.35 -29.03
N LEU A 14 -16.55 9.10 -28.81
CA LEU A 14 -15.95 7.77 -29.03
C LEU A 14 -16.55 6.69 -28.13
N VAL A 15 -16.88 7.01 -26.88
CA VAL A 15 -17.47 6.00 -25.97
C VAL A 15 -18.86 5.57 -26.42
N TYR A 16 -19.66 6.52 -26.92
CA TYR A 16 -21.01 6.25 -27.44
C TYR A 16 -20.96 5.51 -28.78
N ALA A 17 -19.97 5.79 -29.62
CA ALA A 17 -19.76 5.08 -30.87
C ALA A 17 -19.27 3.63 -30.67
N ASN A 18 -18.56 3.35 -29.57
CA ASN A 18 -17.96 2.04 -29.28
C ASN A 18 -18.71 1.28 -28.16
N MET A 19 -20.01 1.49 -28.01
CA MET A 19 -20.82 0.82 -26.97
C MET A 19 -20.84 -0.71 -27.11
N ASN A 20 -20.60 -1.22 -28.31
CA ASN A 20 -20.43 -2.64 -28.60
C ASN A 20 -19.14 -3.23 -27.99
N GLN A 21 -18.16 -2.41 -27.59
CA GLN A 21 -16.93 -2.86 -26.93
C GLN A 21 -17.05 -2.88 -25.40
N LYS A 22 -18.25 -2.61 -24.84
CA LYS A 22 -18.50 -2.64 -23.42
C LYS A 22 -18.30 -4.07 -22.87
N PRO A 23 -17.43 -4.28 -21.88
CA PRO A 23 -17.30 -5.57 -21.20
C PRO A 23 -18.63 -6.04 -20.59
N ASP A 24 -18.85 -7.35 -20.52
CA ASP A 24 -20.09 -7.92 -19.97
C ASP A 24 -20.27 -7.59 -18.49
N ASN A 25 -19.17 -7.54 -17.74
CA ASN A 25 -19.12 -7.19 -16.31
C ASN A 25 -19.22 -5.68 -16.03
N PHE A 26 -19.52 -4.85 -17.04
CA PHE A 26 -19.70 -3.42 -16.89
C PHE A 26 -21.16 -3.01 -17.12
N GLU A 27 -21.70 -2.22 -16.20
CA GLU A 27 -22.94 -1.51 -16.47
C GLU A 27 -22.75 -0.46 -17.57
N LYS A 28 -23.85 -0.18 -18.29
CA LYS A 28 -23.85 0.82 -19.36
C LYS A 28 -23.40 2.20 -18.86
N ALA A 29 -23.90 2.62 -17.69
CA ALA A 29 -23.55 3.89 -17.07
C ALA A 29 -22.06 3.95 -16.69
N SER A 30 -21.54 2.89 -16.05
CA SER A 30 -20.13 2.77 -15.68
C SER A 30 -19.20 2.86 -16.89
N PHE A 31 -19.55 2.18 -18.00
CA PHE A 31 -18.73 2.19 -19.22
C PHE A 31 -18.68 3.58 -19.87
N VAL A 32 -19.84 4.22 -19.99
CA VAL A 32 -19.94 5.60 -20.52
C VAL A 32 -19.15 6.56 -19.64
N ALA A 33 -19.34 6.50 -18.32
CA ALA A 33 -18.61 7.34 -17.37
C ALA A 33 -17.10 7.11 -17.44
N LEU A 34 -16.64 5.87 -17.53
CA LEU A 34 -15.22 5.52 -17.62
C LEU A 34 -14.58 6.06 -18.91
N GLY A 35 -15.24 5.85 -20.05
CA GLY A 35 -14.78 6.40 -21.34
C GLY A 35 -14.83 7.93 -21.38
N SER A 36 -15.74 8.55 -20.62
CA SER A 36 -15.87 10.00 -20.51
C SER A 36 -14.79 10.67 -19.65
N LEU A 37 -14.08 9.94 -18.78
CA LEU A 37 -13.02 10.52 -17.95
C LEU A 37 -11.96 11.25 -18.80
N ARG A 38 -11.70 10.72 -20.00
CA ARG A 38 -10.74 11.28 -20.95
C ARG A 38 -11.39 12.12 -22.05
N SER A 39 -12.71 12.31 -22.02
CA SER A 39 -13.36 13.27 -22.91
C SER A 39 -13.15 14.68 -22.39
N PHE A 40 -12.75 15.59 -23.29
CA PHE A 40 -12.46 17.01 -23.04
C PHE A 40 -11.35 17.27 -22.01
N PRO A 41 -10.35 18.12 -22.31
CA PRO A 41 -9.34 18.50 -21.33
C PRO A 41 -9.98 19.27 -20.15
N ASN A 42 -9.36 19.18 -18.97
CA ASN A 42 -9.67 19.98 -17.77
C ASN A 42 -11.04 19.69 -17.14
N GLN A 43 -11.54 18.47 -17.33
CA GLN A 43 -12.77 18.00 -16.68
C GLN A 43 -12.61 16.62 -16.02
N GLN A 44 -11.42 16.02 -16.14
CA GLN A 44 -11.11 14.69 -15.62
C GLN A 44 -11.43 14.61 -14.12
N PHE A 45 -11.03 15.64 -13.38
CA PHE A 45 -11.19 15.69 -11.92
C PHE A 45 -12.67 15.72 -11.53
N ARG A 46 -13.46 16.64 -12.11
CA ARG A 46 -14.90 16.73 -11.87
C ARG A 46 -15.62 15.43 -12.23
N LYS A 47 -15.29 14.83 -13.37
CA LYS A 47 -15.90 13.57 -13.81
C LYS A 47 -15.55 12.40 -12.88
N LEU A 48 -14.31 12.35 -12.39
CA LEU A 48 -13.89 11.36 -11.41
C LEU A 48 -14.63 11.57 -10.08
N GLN A 49 -14.79 12.82 -9.64
CA GLN A 49 -15.57 13.15 -8.44
C GLN A 49 -17.03 12.73 -8.58
N CYS A 50 -17.66 13.02 -9.73
CA CYS A 50 -19.01 12.56 -10.01
C CYS A 50 -19.11 11.02 -10.02
N ALA A 51 -18.10 10.33 -10.53
CA ALA A 51 -18.08 8.87 -10.52
C ALA A 51 -17.95 8.29 -9.10
N LEU A 52 -17.17 8.94 -8.22
CA LEU A 52 -17.07 8.59 -6.80
C LEU A 52 -18.38 8.83 -6.06
N LEU A 53 -18.98 10.02 -6.21
CA LEU A 53 -20.24 10.38 -5.54
C LEU A 53 -21.39 9.44 -5.87
N ASN A 54 -21.41 8.89 -7.09
CA ASN A 54 -22.47 8.02 -7.57
C ASN A 54 -22.07 6.51 -7.55
N ASP A 55 -20.95 6.14 -6.92
CA ASP A 55 -20.34 4.78 -6.91
C ASP A 55 -20.40 4.06 -8.28
N LEU A 56 -20.06 4.78 -9.35
CA LEU A 56 -20.30 4.29 -10.72
C LEU A 56 -19.31 3.22 -11.17
N PHE A 57 -18.15 3.09 -10.55
CA PHE A 57 -17.08 2.22 -11.06
C PHE A 57 -16.87 0.99 -10.20
N PRO A 58 -16.58 -0.17 -10.81
CA PRO A 58 -15.99 -1.29 -10.07
C PRO A 58 -14.53 -0.94 -9.73
N TRP A 59 -14.30 -0.25 -8.61
CA TRP A 59 -12.98 0.31 -8.24
C TRP A 59 -11.85 -0.73 -8.11
N SER A 60 -12.19 -2.00 -7.91
CA SER A 60 -11.23 -3.11 -7.90
C SER A 60 -10.80 -3.57 -9.31
N HIS A 61 -11.56 -3.23 -10.35
CA HIS A 61 -11.34 -3.70 -11.71
C HIS A 61 -10.09 -3.07 -12.36
N THR A 62 -9.26 -3.89 -13.01
CA THR A 62 -7.96 -3.48 -13.59
C THR A 62 -8.10 -2.34 -14.60
N CYS A 63 -9.08 -2.39 -15.51
CA CYS A 63 -9.32 -1.30 -16.46
C CYS A 63 -9.67 0.04 -15.78
N VAL A 64 -10.46 0.02 -14.70
CA VAL A 64 -10.79 1.24 -13.93
C VAL A 64 -9.51 1.81 -13.33
N LYS A 65 -8.73 0.97 -12.64
CA LYS A 65 -7.44 1.35 -12.04
C LYS A 65 -6.53 2.02 -13.07
N ILE A 66 -6.39 1.44 -14.26
CA ILE A 66 -5.52 2.01 -15.32
C ILE A 66 -6.06 3.35 -15.82
N ILE A 67 -7.35 3.45 -16.16
CA ILE A 67 -7.91 4.67 -16.76
C ILE A 67 -7.96 5.81 -15.73
N VAL A 68 -8.29 5.52 -14.47
CA VAL A 68 -8.28 6.51 -13.38
C VAL A 68 -6.85 7.04 -13.16
N ARG A 69 -5.85 6.16 -13.10
CA ARG A 69 -4.44 6.59 -13.03
C ARG A 69 -4.03 7.40 -14.24
N GLN A 70 -4.41 7.00 -15.46
CA GLN A 70 -4.14 7.81 -16.64
C GLN A 70 -4.80 9.19 -16.54
N ALA A 71 -6.04 9.29 -16.06
CA ALA A 71 -6.70 10.58 -15.88
C ALA A 71 -5.96 11.49 -14.87
N LEU A 72 -5.40 10.90 -13.80
CA LEU A 72 -4.72 11.62 -12.72
C LEU A 72 -3.25 11.91 -12.98
N TYR A 73 -2.49 11.06 -13.67
CA TYR A 73 -1.05 11.26 -13.86
C TYR A 73 -0.67 11.71 -15.25
N GLN A 74 -1.61 11.72 -16.21
CA GLN A 74 -1.31 12.23 -17.54
C GLN A 74 -0.87 13.69 -17.46
N ILE A 75 0.27 13.94 -18.08
CA ILE A 75 0.78 15.27 -18.37
C ILE A 75 0.09 15.72 -19.66
N GLY A 76 -0.70 16.81 -19.59
CA GLY A 76 -1.29 17.39 -20.80
C GLY A 76 -0.38 18.43 -21.44
N LYS A 77 -0.97 19.33 -22.22
CA LYS A 77 -0.22 20.39 -22.90
C LYS A 77 0.32 21.39 -21.89
N LEU A 78 1.42 22.04 -22.24
CA LEU A 78 1.91 23.19 -21.50
C LEU A 78 1.14 24.44 -21.94
N THR A 79 0.98 25.41 -21.03
CA THR A 79 0.49 26.75 -21.38
C THR A 79 1.53 27.45 -22.27
N ASN A 80 1.06 28.35 -23.13
CA ASN A 80 1.93 29.14 -24.00
C ASN A 80 2.38 30.45 -23.30
N GLU A 81 2.67 30.35 -22.01
CA GLU A 81 3.07 31.47 -21.15
C GLU A 81 4.59 31.52 -21.01
N LYS A 82 5.13 32.67 -20.56
CA LYS A 82 6.58 32.84 -20.35
C LYS A 82 7.16 31.82 -19.37
N GLU A 83 6.37 31.44 -18.37
CA GLU A 83 6.61 30.30 -17.48
C GLU A 83 5.56 29.23 -17.79
N PRO A 84 5.87 28.20 -18.59
CA PRO A 84 4.90 27.21 -19.01
C PRO A 84 4.40 26.41 -17.81
N SER A 85 3.09 26.39 -17.61
CA SER A 85 2.41 25.56 -16.60
C SER A 85 1.65 24.41 -17.27
N PHE A 86 1.33 23.35 -16.51
CA PHE A 86 0.56 22.24 -17.07
C PHE A 86 -0.91 22.67 -17.25
N SER A 87 -1.39 22.61 -18.49
CA SER A 87 -2.78 22.95 -18.78
C SER A 87 -3.76 21.90 -18.23
N TRP A 88 -3.30 20.67 -18.01
CA TRP A 88 -4.10 19.51 -17.53
C TRP A 88 -4.30 19.60 -16.02
N LYS A 89 -5.55 19.39 -15.57
CA LYS A 89 -5.99 19.58 -14.16
C LYS A 89 -6.08 21.05 -13.71
N GLY A 90 -6.09 21.99 -14.65
CA GLY A 90 -6.23 23.41 -14.31
C GLY A 90 -7.46 23.69 -13.44
N ASP A 91 -8.54 22.92 -13.59
CA ASP A 91 -9.77 23.02 -12.80
C ASP A 91 -9.66 22.48 -11.36
N MET A 92 -8.73 21.55 -11.10
CA MET A 92 -8.50 20.97 -9.78
C MET A 92 -7.88 21.98 -8.80
N LEU A 93 -6.95 22.80 -9.31
CA LEU A 93 -6.24 23.83 -8.52
C LEU A 93 -6.90 25.21 -8.62
N SER A 94 -7.99 25.33 -9.39
CA SER A 94 -8.77 26.56 -9.50
C SER A 94 -9.63 26.75 -8.24
N GLY A 95 -8.99 27.11 -7.11
CA GLY A 95 -9.59 27.28 -5.79
C GLY A 95 -9.54 26.03 -4.90
N GLU A 96 -9.80 26.20 -3.60
CA GLU A 96 -9.70 25.11 -2.61
C GLU A 96 -10.95 24.22 -2.54
N GLU A 97 -12.11 24.71 -2.96
CA GLU A 97 -13.41 24.03 -2.77
C GLU A 97 -13.50 22.68 -3.53
N GLY A 98 -12.87 22.59 -4.70
CA GLY A 98 -12.84 21.35 -5.48
C GLY A 98 -12.09 20.23 -4.75
N LEU A 99 -10.90 20.55 -4.21
CA LEU A 99 -10.09 19.61 -3.42
C LEU A 99 -10.80 19.20 -2.12
N LYS A 100 -11.39 20.16 -1.41
CA LYS A 100 -12.16 19.90 -0.18
C LYS A 100 -13.35 18.98 -0.43
N THR A 101 -14.13 19.24 -1.48
CA THR A 101 -15.31 18.42 -1.79
C THR A 101 -14.92 17.01 -2.24
N PHE A 102 -13.84 16.87 -3.01
CA PHE A 102 -13.33 15.55 -3.38
C PHE A 102 -12.82 14.79 -2.16
N CYS A 103 -12.08 15.46 -1.27
CA CYS A 103 -11.62 14.90 -0.01
C CYS A 103 -12.79 14.40 0.86
N ALA A 104 -13.83 15.22 1.02
CA ALA A 104 -15.04 14.84 1.75
C ALA A 104 -15.75 13.63 1.11
N THR A 105 -15.73 13.52 -0.22
CA THR A 105 -16.28 12.35 -0.93
C THR A 105 -15.49 11.08 -0.59
N LEU A 106 -14.16 11.14 -0.60
CA LEU A 106 -13.31 10.00 -0.25
C LEU A 106 -13.44 9.59 1.22
N ASP A 107 -13.63 10.57 2.12
CA ASP A 107 -13.89 10.33 3.53
C ASP A 107 -15.21 9.60 3.75
N ALA A 108 -16.30 10.07 3.11
CA ALA A 108 -17.60 9.40 3.15
C ALA A 108 -17.53 7.95 2.64
N ILE A 109 -16.79 7.72 1.54
CA ILE A 109 -16.57 6.37 1.00
C ILE A 109 -15.76 5.51 1.97
N ALA A 110 -14.73 6.06 2.62
CA ALA A 110 -13.93 5.33 3.60
C ALA A 110 -14.79 4.86 4.79
N ASN A 111 -15.65 5.74 5.32
CA ASN A 111 -16.59 5.40 6.39
C ASN A 111 -17.58 4.29 6.00
N GLN A 112 -18.05 4.27 4.75
CA GLN A 112 -18.86 3.16 4.24
C GLN A 112 -18.04 1.87 4.07
N LEU A 113 -16.80 2.00 3.60
CA LEU A 113 -15.92 0.88 3.39
C LEU A 113 -15.59 0.19 4.70
N GLU A 114 -15.35 0.92 5.80
CA GLU A 114 -15.06 0.38 7.14
C GLU A 114 -16.05 -0.71 7.56
N GLN A 115 -17.32 -0.58 7.16
CA GLN A 115 -18.41 -1.53 7.45
C GLN A 115 -18.56 -2.66 6.42
N THR A 116 -17.73 -2.69 5.38
CA THR A 116 -17.80 -3.66 4.27
C THR A 116 -16.45 -4.33 3.94
N PRO A 117 -15.88 -5.15 4.85
CA PRO A 117 -14.57 -5.81 4.65
C PRO A 117 -14.45 -6.61 3.34
N ARG A 118 -15.56 -7.15 2.83
CA ARG A 118 -15.61 -7.89 1.56
C ARG A 118 -15.20 -7.05 0.34
N ARG A 119 -15.25 -5.71 0.43
CA ARG A 119 -14.84 -4.79 -0.64
C ARG A 119 -13.38 -4.33 -0.53
N PHE A 120 -12.54 -4.97 0.28
CA PHE A 120 -11.15 -4.53 0.52
C PHE A 120 -10.28 -4.32 -0.73
N GLU A 121 -10.62 -4.95 -1.86
CA GLU A 121 -9.92 -4.77 -3.13
C GLU A 121 -10.01 -3.36 -3.74
N THR A 122 -10.94 -2.52 -3.24
CA THR A 122 -11.10 -1.12 -3.66
C THR A 122 -10.13 -0.19 -2.96
N ILE A 123 -9.66 -0.54 -1.76
CA ILE A 123 -8.78 0.29 -0.92
C ILE A 123 -7.58 0.82 -1.72
N PRO A 124 -6.79 0.00 -2.45
CA PRO A 124 -5.55 0.48 -3.05
C PRO A 124 -5.73 1.63 -4.04
N LEU A 125 -6.84 1.65 -4.78
CA LEU A 125 -7.09 2.75 -5.71
C LEU A 125 -7.59 3.98 -4.97
N LEU A 126 -8.55 3.82 -4.05
CA LEU A 126 -9.15 4.95 -3.33
C LEU A 126 -8.16 5.62 -2.37
N SER A 127 -7.31 4.84 -1.70
CA SER A 127 -6.22 5.38 -0.88
C SER A 127 -5.16 6.08 -1.73
N GLU A 128 -4.88 5.60 -2.94
CA GLU A 128 -4.01 6.30 -3.90
C GLU A 128 -4.63 7.63 -4.35
N LEU A 129 -5.95 7.71 -4.54
CA LEU A 129 -6.64 8.99 -4.80
C LEU A 129 -6.45 9.96 -3.64
N ALA A 130 -6.64 9.50 -2.40
CA ALA A 130 -6.45 10.32 -1.20
C ALA A 130 -4.99 10.80 -1.10
N GLY A 131 -4.02 9.91 -1.29
CA GLY A 131 -2.60 10.26 -1.29
C GLY A 131 -2.23 11.23 -2.42
N TYR A 132 -2.85 11.08 -3.59
CA TYR A 132 -2.66 12.00 -4.71
C TYR A 132 -3.09 13.42 -4.34
N LEU A 133 -4.29 13.58 -3.76
CA LEU A 133 -4.79 14.87 -3.27
C LEU A 133 -3.93 15.45 -2.16
N HIS A 134 -3.42 14.60 -1.27
CA HIS A 134 -2.61 15.03 -0.13
C HIS A 134 -1.33 15.77 -0.55
N GLN A 135 -0.83 15.54 -1.77
CA GLN A 135 0.28 16.32 -2.33
C GLN A 135 -0.04 17.81 -2.53
N PHE A 136 -1.33 18.17 -2.60
CA PHE A 136 -1.82 19.52 -2.87
C PHE A 136 -2.54 20.16 -1.68
N THR A 137 -2.98 19.36 -0.70
CA THR A 137 -3.69 19.86 0.49
C THR A 137 -3.50 18.97 1.71
N ASP A 138 -3.32 19.58 2.87
CA ASP A 138 -3.24 18.86 4.15
C ASP A 138 -4.60 18.36 4.64
N VAL A 139 -5.71 18.87 4.10
CA VAL A 139 -7.07 18.45 4.46
C VAL A 139 -7.28 16.96 4.22
N THR A 140 -6.56 16.35 3.26
CA THR A 140 -6.68 14.92 2.93
C THR A 140 -5.83 14.01 3.81
N LYS A 141 -4.95 14.55 4.65
CA LYS A 141 -4.11 13.75 5.55
C LYS A 141 -4.90 12.77 6.44
N PRO A 142 -6.00 13.17 7.10
CA PRO A 142 -6.78 12.25 7.93
C PRO A 142 -7.42 11.13 7.10
N VAL A 143 -7.81 11.40 5.86
CA VAL A 143 -8.45 10.42 4.96
C VAL A 143 -7.44 9.34 4.54
N VAL A 144 -6.19 9.72 4.25
CA VAL A 144 -5.10 8.76 3.98
C VAL A 144 -4.91 7.82 5.18
N LYS A 145 -4.83 8.38 6.40
CA LYS A 145 -4.70 7.61 7.64
C LYS A 145 -5.92 6.70 7.86
N LEU A 146 -7.12 7.16 7.53
CA LEU A 146 -8.35 6.39 7.64
C LEU A 146 -8.33 5.14 6.76
N TYR A 147 -7.93 5.25 5.48
CA TYR A 147 -7.81 4.08 4.60
C TYR A 147 -6.75 3.07 5.09
N SER A 148 -5.61 3.56 5.59
CA SER A 148 -4.59 2.71 6.23
C SER A 148 -5.20 1.95 7.42
N ARG A 149 -5.85 2.68 8.33
CA ARG A 149 -6.46 2.14 9.54
C ARG A 149 -7.50 1.07 9.22
N ILE A 150 -8.39 1.31 8.26
CA ILE A 150 -9.42 0.34 7.86
C ILE A 150 -8.78 -0.98 7.43
N ALA A 151 -7.78 -0.92 6.53
CA ALA A 151 -7.08 -2.11 6.07
C ALA A 151 -6.32 -2.83 7.19
N ARG A 152 -5.64 -2.08 8.07
CA ARG A 152 -4.95 -2.62 9.25
C ARG A 152 -5.93 -3.29 10.21
N CYS A 153 -7.05 -2.65 10.54
CA CYS A 153 -8.08 -3.20 11.41
C CYS A 153 -8.67 -4.51 10.84
N TRP A 154 -8.85 -4.63 9.53
CA TRP A 154 -9.30 -5.90 8.94
C TRP A 154 -8.23 -7.00 8.96
N ALA A 155 -6.95 -6.62 8.87
CA ALA A 155 -5.85 -7.57 9.02
C ALA A 155 -5.76 -8.08 10.47
N ASP A 156 -5.88 -7.17 11.44
CA ASP A 156 -5.79 -7.47 12.87
C ASP A 156 -6.99 -8.28 13.36
N ASN A 157 -8.20 -7.98 12.88
CA ASN A 157 -9.44 -8.68 13.26
C ASN A 157 -9.80 -9.84 12.32
N SER A 158 -8.87 -10.30 11.46
CA SER A 158 -9.12 -11.51 10.68
C SER A 158 -9.24 -12.71 11.63
N PRO A 159 -10.26 -13.57 11.47
CA PRO A 159 -10.65 -14.63 12.44
C PRO A 159 -9.68 -15.84 12.48
N ALA A 160 -8.38 -15.57 12.43
CA ALA A 160 -7.33 -16.59 12.39
C ALA A 160 -7.00 -17.19 13.76
N ASP A 161 -7.43 -16.57 14.86
CA ASP A 161 -7.00 -16.96 16.22
C ASP A 161 -7.95 -17.97 16.90
N ASP A 162 -9.10 -18.28 16.30
CA ASP A 162 -9.94 -19.43 16.71
C ASP A 162 -9.41 -20.72 16.04
N GLU A 163 -8.28 -21.21 16.56
CA GLU A 163 -7.53 -22.36 16.06
C GLU A 163 -8.26 -23.71 16.18
N SER A 164 -9.43 -23.76 16.81
CA SER A 164 -10.04 -25.03 17.25
C SER A 164 -10.71 -25.85 16.16
N GLU A 165 -11.04 -25.32 14.97
CA GLU A 165 -11.79 -26.05 13.93
C GLU A 165 -11.48 -25.66 12.46
N GLN A 166 -10.26 -25.22 12.13
CA GLN A 166 -9.94 -24.76 10.77
C GLN A 166 -9.02 -25.71 9.99
N SER A 167 -9.42 -26.07 8.76
CA SER A 167 -8.58 -26.83 7.83
C SER A 167 -7.34 -26.04 7.41
N PRO A 168 -6.18 -26.68 7.11
CA PRO A 168 -4.96 -26.00 6.68
C PRO A 168 -5.13 -25.01 5.52
N ASP A 169 -5.98 -25.33 4.54
CA ASP A 169 -6.27 -24.46 3.39
C ASP A 169 -6.97 -23.15 3.78
N ARG A 170 -7.84 -23.21 4.81
CA ARG A 170 -8.50 -22.02 5.35
C ARG A 170 -7.49 -21.15 6.08
N ILE A 171 -6.64 -21.74 6.93
CA ILE A 171 -5.57 -21.03 7.63
C ILE A 171 -4.64 -20.34 6.62
N ALA A 172 -4.24 -21.04 5.56
CA ALA A 172 -3.44 -20.47 4.49
C ALA A 172 -4.13 -19.25 3.85
N THR A 173 -5.40 -19.38 3.48
CA THR A 173 -6.18 -18.30 2.88
C THR A 173 -6.29 -17.08 3.82
N PHE A 174 -6.51 -17.31 5.11
CA PHE A 174 -6.55 -16.24 6.10
C PHE A 174 -5.22 -15.51 6.22
N ARG A 175 -4.10 -16.24 6.33
CA ARG A 175 -2.75 -15.63 6.41
C ARG A 175 -2.40 -14.85 5.15
N GLN A 176 -2.75 -15.38 3.97
CA GLN A 176 -2.56 -14.67 2.69
C GLN A 176 -3.38 -13.38 2.63
N ASN A 177 -4.64 -13.41 3.06
CA ASN A 177 -5.48 -12.21 3.12
C ASN A 177 -4.97 -11.18 4.13
N LYS A 178 -4.53 -11.61 5.32
CA LYS A 178 -3.91 -10.75 6.34
C LYS A 178 -2.68 -10.04 5.79
N CYS A 179 -1.80 -10.76 5.10
CA CYS A 179 -0.65 -10.20 4.39
C CYS A 179 -1.07 -9.13 3.37
N ILE A 180 -2.05 -9.43 2.50
CA ILE A 180 -2.55 -8.49 1.49
C ILE A 180 -3.11 -7.22 2.13
N LEU A 181 -3.85 -7.35 3.24
CA LEU A 181 -4.47 -6.23 3.96
C LEU A 181 -3.42 -5.31 4.60
N TYR A 182 -2.40 -5.85 5.27
CA TYR A 182 -1.28 -5.02 5.75
C TYR A 182 -0.57 -4.31 4.59
N GLY A 183 -0.42 -4.99 3.45
CA GLY A 183 0.14 -4.37 2.27
C GLY A 183 -0.72 -3.23 1.72
N TYR A 184 -2.05 -3.36 1.77
CA TYR A 184 -2.97 -2.29 1.39
C TYR A 184 -2.94 -1.10 2.35
N ALA A 185 -2.82 -1.36 3.65
CA ALA A 185 -2.61 -0.32 4.64
C ALA A 185 -1.33 0.47 4.35
N LEU A 186 -0.22 -0.24 4.10
CA LEU A 186 1.07 0.37 3.76
C LEU A 186 1.00 1.22 2.48
N LEU A 187 0.34 0.71 1.43
CA LEU A 187 0.19 1.40 0.15
C LEU A 187 -0.66 2.67 0.24
N ALA A 188 -1.44 2.88 1.30
CA ALA A 188 -2.12 4.17 1.52
C ALA A 188 -1.12 5.33 1.66
N TYR A 189 0.09 5.08 2.18
CA TYR A 189 1.14 6.07 2.36
C TYR A 189 2.07 6.26 1.15
N THR A 190 1.68 5.77 -0.03
CA THR A 190 2.51 5.87 -1.25
C THR A 190 2.79 7.31 -1.66
N LEU A 191 1.82 8.22 -1.49
CA LEU A 191 1.88 9.61 -1.95
C LEU A 191 1.61 10.60 -0.82
N GLY A 192 1.98 11.86 -1.06
CA GLY A 192 1.80 12.96 -0.09
C GLY A 192 2.93 13.06 0.95
N PRO A 193 3.01 14.17 1.68
CA PRO A 193 3.96 14.33 2.79
C PRO A 193 3.60 13.39 3.95
N LEU A 194 4.60 12.99 4.74
CA LEU A 194 4.43 12.16 5.94
C LEU A 194 4.91 12.92 7.17
N ASP A 195 4.17 12.80 8.26
CA ASP A 195 4.61 13.24 9.59
C ASP A 195 5.30 12.10 10.36
N ASP A 196 5.97 12.43 11.46
CA ASP A 196 6.65 11.46 12.33
C ASP A 196 5.75 10.28 12.74
N ALA A 197 4.46 10.54 12.99
CA ALA A 197 3.49 9.50 13.33
C ALA A 197 3.21 8.57 12.13
N ALA A 198 3.06 9.11 10.92
CA ALA A 198 2.88 8.30 9.72
C ALA A 198 4.17 7.53 9.35
N PHE A 199 5.35 8.11 9.60
CA PHE A 199 6.63 7.38 9.41
C PHE A 199 6.72 6.16 10.34
N GLN A 200 6.34 6.32 11.62
CA GLN A 200 6.24 5.19 12.54
C GLN A 200 5.28 4.12 12.01
N GLU A 201 4.08 4.52 11.59
CA GLU A 201 3.08 3.59 11.08
C GLU A 201 3.55 2.85 9.81
N VAL A 202 4.25 3.53 8.90
CA VAL A 202 4.87 2.91 7.72
C VAL A 202 5.92 1.87 8.13
N CYS A 203 6.77 2.19 9.10
CA CYS A 203 7.75 1.25 9.65
C CYS A 203 7.08 0.01 10.29
N GLU A 204 6.00 0.19 11.04
CA GLU A 204 5.24 -0.93 11.63
C GLU A 204 4.59 -1.78 10.55
N LEU A 205 3.93 -1.15 9.57
CA LEU A 205 3.20 -1.84 8.51
C LEU A 205 4.11 -2.64 7.59
N ILE A 206 5.33 -2.17 7.26
CA ILE A 206 6.27 -2.95 6.46
C ILE A 206 6.74 -4.22 7.20
N VAL A 207 6.93 -4.13 8.52
CA VAL A 207 7.28 -5.27 9.37
C VAL A 207 6.12 -6.26 9.47
N LEU A 208 4.90 -5.77 9.76
CA LEU A 208 3.70 -6.60 9.82
C LEU A 208 3.40 -7.29 8.48
N PHE A 209 3.55 -6.56 7.37
CA PHE A 209 3.42 -7.11 6.02
C PHE A 209 4.43 -8.24 5.79
N ARG A 210 5.73 -7.98 6.06
CA ARG A 210 6.80 -8.94 5.81
C ARG A 210 6.66 -10.19 6.66
N THR A 211 6.38 -10.05 7.95
CA THR A 211 6.12 -11.19 8.83
C THR A 211 4.92 -11.99 8.35
N SER A 212 3.79 -11.32 8.04
CA SER A 212 2.60 -12.01 7.53
C SER A 212 2.86 -12.71 6.19
N PHE A 213 3.70 -12.13 5.33
CA PHE A 213 4.10 -12.74 4.06
C PHE A 213 4.88 -14.03 4.29
N LEU A 214 5.88 -13.99 5.18
CA LEU A 214 6.68 -15.15 5.54
C LEU A 214 5.82 -16.24 6.18
N CYS A 215 4.96 -15.90 7.15
CA CYS A 215 4.07 -16.84 7.82
C CYS A 215 3.02 -17.46 6.88
N ALA A 216 2.53 -16.70 5.88
CA ALA A 216 1.62 -17.23 4.86
C ALA A 216 2.33 -18.24 3.95
N ALA A 217 3.59 -17.97 3.59
CA ALA A 217 4.41 -18.82 2.73
C ALA A 217 4.85 -20.15 3.38
N ILE A 218 4.66 -20.31 4.69
CA ILE A 218 4.91 -21.56 5.43
C ILE A 218 3.94 -22.65 4.98
N ILE A 219 2.65 -22.31 4.85
CA ILE A 219 1.56 -23.27 4.68
C ILE A 219 1.25 -23.47 3.19
N ALA A 220 1.29 -22.40 2.40
CA ALA A 220 0.95 -22.43 0.98
C ALA A 220 1.87 -21.51 0.16
N PRO A 221 2.08 -21.81 -1.14
CA PRO A 221 2.82 -20.91 -2.03
C PRO A 221 2.23 -19.50 -2.08
N SER A 222 3.09 -18.50 -2.29
CA SER A 222 2.66 -17.11 -2.49
C SER A 222 1.74 -16.99 -3.69
N THR A 223 0.62 -16.30 -3.52
CA THR A 223 -0.32 -16.02 -4.61
C THR A 223 0.18 -14.89 -5.50
N GLU A 224 -0.28 -14.82 -6.75
CA GLU A 224 0.01 -13.70 -7.66
C GLU A 224 -0.35 -12.34 -7.02
N ARG A 225 -1.43 -12.30 -6.25
CA ARG A 225 -1.88 -11.09 -5.57
C ARG A 225 -0.90 -10.64 -4.49
N MET A 226 -0.34 -11.56 -3.70
CA MET A 226 0.70 -11.23 -2.72
C MET A 226 1.95 -10.67 -3.41
N LEU A 227 2.40 -11.30 -4.50
CA LEU A 227 3.56 -10.86 -5.27
C LEU A 227 3.33 -9.47 -5.91
N CYS A 228 2.13 -9.22 -6.42
CA CYS A 228 1.75 -7.91 -6.96
C CYS A 228 1.78 -6.82 -5.87
N VAL A 229 1.33 -7.14 -4.65
CA VAL A 229 1.38 -6.22 -3.51
C VAL A 229 2.83 -5.96 -3.08
N GLU A 230 3.64 -7.01 -2.95
CA GLU A 230 5.07 -6.89 -2.64
C GLU A 230 5.82 -6.01 -3.65
N SER A 231 5.55 -6.19 -4.94
CA SER A 231 6.15 -5.36 -6.00
C SER A 231 5.81 -3.88 -5.84
N LYS A 232 4.55 -3.56 -5.53
CA LYS A 232 4.11 -2.17 -5.29
C LYS A 232 4.68 -1.59 -4.00
N ILE A 233 4.80 -2.40 -2.96
CA ILE A 233 5.44 -1.99 -1.71
C ILE A 233 6.91 -1.68 -1.96
N THR A 234 7.61 -2.52 -2.72
CA THR A 234 9.00 -2.26 -3.10
C THR A 234 9.13 -0.91 -3.81
N GLU A 235 8.26 -0.65 -4.79
CA GLU A 235 8.21 0.63 -5.50
C GLU A 235 7.92 1.81 -4.55
N MET A 236 6.95 1.69 -3.65
CA MET A 236 6.67 2.69 -2.61
C MET A 236 7.88 2.93 -1.70
N MET A 237 8.55 1.87 -1.25
CA MET A 237 9.71 1.96 -0.34
C MET A 237 10.90 2.64 -1.01
N THR A 238 11.12 2.46 -2.31
CA THR A 238 12.18 3.22 -3.03
C THR A 238 11.97 4.73 -2.95
N ARG A 239 10.73 5.20 -2.86
CA ARG A 239 10.40 6.62 -2.72
C ARG A 239 10.53 7.13 -1.28
N ARG A 240 10.36 6.26 -0.27
CA ARG A 240 10.25 6.65 1.15
C ARG A 240 11.48 6.38 1.99
N ILE A 241 12.36 5.48 1.55
CA ILE A 241 13.42 4.94 2.42
C ILE A 241 14.38 6.01 2.95
N VAL A 242 14.68 7.04 2.15
CA VAL A 242 15.54 8.18 2.57
C VAL A 242 14.96 8.89 3.78
N ASP A 243 13.66 9.16 3.76
CA ASP A 243 13.00 9.88 4.84
C ASP A 243 12.72 8.99 6.04
N LEU A 244 12.46 7.69 5.82
CA LEU A 244 12.34 6.69 6.90
C LEU A 244 13.65 6.55 7.68
N ILE A 245 14.80 6.49 7.01
CA ILE A 245 16.11 6.45 7.70
C ILE A 245 16.33 7.72 8.52
N LYS A 246 16.02 8.91 7.96
CA LYS A 246 16.13 10.17 8.71
C LYS A 246 15.24 10.14 9.95
N TYR A 247 14.00 9.67 9.82
CA TYR A 247 13.06 9.50 10.93
C TYR A 247 13.61 8.57 12.02
N VAL A 248 14.08 7.37 11.65
CA VAL A 248 14.63 6.39 12.60
C VAL A 248 15.90 6.89 13.30
N LYS A 249 16.78 7.61 12.59
CA LYS A 249 17.94 8.26 13.21
C LYS A 249 17.52 9.35 14.21
N LYS A 250 16.50 10.15 13.86
CA LYS A 250 15.92 11.19 14.73
C LYS A 250 15.28 10.58 15.98
N SER A 251 14.66 9.39 15.88
CA SER A 251 13.98 8.72 17.00
C SER A 251 14.95 8.09 18.01
N LYS A 252 16.27 8.13 17.78
CA LYS A 252 17.30 7.56 18.66
C LYS A 252 17.03 6.09 19.01
N GLY A 253 16.58 5.31 18.03
CA GLY A 253 16.35 3.87 18.17
C GLY A 253 15.01 3.46 18.79
N SER A 254 14.19 4.38 19.33
CA SER A 254 12.88 4.00 19.90
C SER A 254 11.96 3.35 18.87
N ALA A 255 11.89 3.90 17.65
CA ALA A 255 11.14 3.34 16.54
C ALA A 255 11.54 1.89 16.25
N LEU A 256 12.85 1.59 16.16
CA LEU A 256 13.36 0.24 15.89
C LEU A 256 13.01 -0.75 17.01
N THR A 257 13.12 -0.32 18.26
CA THR A 257 12.70 -1.15 19.41
C THR A 257 11.22 -1.48 19.36
N THR A 258 10.36 -0.53 18.97
CA THR A 258 8.93 -0.79 18.73
C THR A 258 8.73 -1.83 17.63
N LEU A 259 9.50 -1.76 16.53
CA LEU A 259 9.39 -2.74 15.43
C LEU A 259 9.75 -4.17 15.88
N VAL A 260 10.77 -4.32 16.71
CA VAL A 260 11.13 -5.61 17.29
C VAL A 260 10.01 -6.13 18.19
N SER A 261 9.43 -5.25 19.03
CA SER A 261 8.37 -5.64 19.97
C SER A 261 7.09 -6.13 19.30
N LEU A 262 6.85 -5.72 18.03
CA LEU A 262 5.73 -6.24 17.23
C LEU A 262 5.86 -7.74 16.94
N ILE A 263 7.08 -8.25 16.85
CA ILE A 263 7.38 -9.62 16.44
C ILE A 263 7.83 -10.47 17.63
N SER A 264 8.56 -9.88 18.57
CA SER A 264 9.03 -10.52 19.78
C SER A 264 8.49 -9.77 21.00
N PRO A 265 7.32 -10.13 21.53
CA PRO A 265 6.73 -9.47 22.70
C PRO A 265 7.62 -9.50 23.95
N THR A 266 8.58 -10.42 23.99
CA THR A 266 9.55 -10.58 25.09
C THR A 266 10.81 -9.75 24.92
N SER A 267 10.93 -8.95 23.85
CA SER A 267 12.11 -8.11 23.61
C SER A 267 12.29 -7.05 24.69
N PRO A 268 13.53 -6.67 25.04
CA PRO A 268 13.78 -5.56 25.96
C PRO A 268 13.12 -4.26 25.49
N GLY A 269 12.56 -3.49 26.43
CA GLY A 269 11.88 -2.22 26.12
C GLY A 269 12.82 -1.09 25.68
N GLN A 270 14.13 -1.29 25.81
CA GLN A 270 15.15 -0.35 25.35
C GLN A 270 16.32 -1.15 24.78
N LEU A 271 16.65 -0.86 23.51
CA LEU A 271 17.78 -1.43 22.80
C LEU A 271 18.65 -0.29 22.26
N GLU A 272 19.96 -0.49 22.28
CA GLU A 272 20.91 0.38 21.59
C GLU A 272 21.11 -0.12 20.17
N TRP A 273 21.07 0.81 19.21
CA TRP A 273 21.05 0.49 17.78
C TRP A 273 22.22 1.13 17.06
N LYS A 274 22.85 0.36 16.17
CA LYS A 274 23.84 0.83 15.20
C LYS A 274 23.39 0.47 13.79
N GLN A 275 23.84 1.25 12.81
CA GLN A 275 23.57 0.97 11.40
C GLN A 275 24.59 -0.08 10.92
N ALA A 276 24.13 -1.22 10.40
CA ALA A 276 24.99 -2.38 10.10
C ALA A 276 25.99 -2.16 8.94
N CYS A 277 25.84 -1.06 8.20
CA CYS A 277 26.81 -0.63 7.21
C CYS A 277 27.16 0.84 7.50
N GLU A 278 28.18 1.06 8.33
CA GLU A 278 28.83 2.36 8.38
C GLU A 278 29.51 2.60 7.02
N PRO A 279 29.36 3.78 6.41
CA PRO A 279 29.92 4.05 5.10
C PRO A 279 31.45 3.95 5.16
N LEU A 280 32.03 3.22 4.21
CA LEU A 280 33.45 3.41 3.89
C LEU A 280 33.61 4.85 3.38
N PRO A 281 34.73 5.54 3.67
CA PRO A 281 34.91 6.96 3.38
C PRO A 281 34.61 7.39 1.93
N ASP A 282 34.70 6.48 0.97
CA ASP A 282 34.60 6.75 -0.47
C ASP A 282 33.35 6.14 -1.15
N GLU A 283 32.44 5.50 -0.40
CA GLU A 283 31.20 4.97 -0.96
C GLU A 283 30.00 5.48 -0.16
N GLU A 284 29.15 6.30 -0.79
CA GLU A 284 27.82 6.64 -0.28
C GLU A 284 26.93 5.38 -0.30
N LYS A 285 27.21 4.42 0.60
CA LYS A 285 26.38 3.24 0.78
C LYS A 285 25.18 3.62 1.62
N PHE A 286 24.03 3.46 1.01
CA PHE A 286 22.74 3.68 1.62
C PHE A 286 22.33 2.42 2.40
N GLY A 287 22.70 2.34 3.68
CA GLY A 287 22.36 1.20 4.54
C GLY A 287 20.93 1.29 5.10
N THR A 288 20.08 0.31 4.82
CA THR A 288 18.71 0.23 5.38
C THR A 288 18.61 -0.71 6.58
N CYS A 289 19.73 -1.32 6.95
CA CYS A 289 19.84 -2.32 8.01
C CYS A 289 20.38 -1.70 9.31
N PHE A 290 19.73 -2.04 10.41
CA PHE A 290 20.10 -1.67 11.77
C PHE A 290 20.23 -2.93 12.61
N GLU A 291 21.19 -2.94 13.52
CA GLU A 291 21.44 -4.06 14.43
C GLU A 291 21.55 -3.53 15.86
N SER A 292 21.13 -4.33 16.83
CA SER A 292 21.34 -4.01 18.24
C SER A 292 22.84 -4.12 18.59
N SER A 293 23.29 -3.42 19.62
CA SER A 293 24.70 -3.48 20.06
C SER A 293 25.20 -4.91 20.34
N GLU A 294 24.31 -5.79 20.82
CA GLU A 294 24.58 -7.21 21.09
C GLU A 294 24.35 -8.13 19.89
N ALA A 295 23.99 -7.57 18.72
CA ALA A 295 23.66 -8.30 17.48
C ALA A 295 22.53 -9.34 17.60
N GLN A 296 21.78 -9.34 18.70
CA GLN A 296 20.62 -10.23 18.90
C GLN A 296 19.43 -9.85 18.04
N TYR A 297 19.29 -8.57 17.68
CA TYR A 297 18.17 -8.09 16.87
C TYR A 297 18.70 -7.32 15.67
N ALA A 298 18.10 -7.56 14.50
CA ALA A 298 18.38 -6.77 13.32
C ALA A 298 17.08 -6.40 12.59
N VAL A 299 17.05 -5.22 11.99
CA VAL A 299 15.89 -4.71 11.23
C VAL A 299 16.38 -4.17 9.90
N ASN A 300 15.80 -4.67 8.80
CA ASN A 300 15.94 -4.06 7.49
C ASN A 300 14.70 -3.24 7.18
N LEU A 301 14.82 -1.91 7.25
CA LEU A 301 13.72 -0.98 7.02
C LEU A 301 13.15 -1.04 5.60
N PHE A 302 13.94 -1.44 4.60
CA PHE A 302 13.47 -1.49 3.21
C PHE A 302 12.55 -2.69 2.97
N THR A 303 12.89 -3.84 3.53
CA THR A 303 12.14 -5.08 3.33
C THR A 303 11.16 -5.40 4.44
N GLY A 304 11.29 -4.74 5.60
CA GLY A 304 10.53 -5.04 6.82
C GLY A 304 10.99 -6.30 7.54
N VAL A 305 12.12 -6.89 7.13
CA VAL A 305 12.64 -8.10 7.80
C VAL A 305 13.19 -7.71 9.16
N VAL A 306 12.67 -8.36 10.20
CA VAL A 306 13.21 -8.34 11.55
C VAL A 306 13.86 -9.70 11.79
N LEU A 307 15.07 -9.71 12.35
CA LEU A 307 15.77 -10.92 12.77
C LEU A 307 15.86 -10.94 14.29
N THR A 308 15.63 -12.10 14.87
CA THR A 308 15.91 -12.42 16.28
C THR A 308 16.94 -13.54 16.30
N ASP A 309 18.10 -13.28 16.90
CA ASP A 309 19.27 -14.16 16.89
C ASP A 309 19.64 -14.66 15.47
N GLY A 310 19.62 -13.73 14.49
CA GLY A 310 19.91 -14.02 13.09
C GLY A 310 18.77 -14.70 12.30
N ASN A 311 17.63 -14.96 12.92
CA ASN A 311 16.53 -15.71 12.29
C ASN A 311 15.30 -14.82 12.03
N ALA A 312 14.75 -14.93 10.83
CA ALA A 312 13.53 -14.22 10.45
C ALA A 312 12.29 -14.89 11.09
N PRO A 313 11.23 -14.13 11.38
CA PRO A 313 10.00 -14.68 11.89
C PRO A 313 9.32 -15.62 10.88
N GLY A 314 8.58 -16.57 11.42
CA GLY A 314 7.84 -17.56 10.66
C GLY A 314 8.38 -18.96 10.89
N GLY A 315 8.96 -19.57 9.85
CA GLY A 315 9.24 -21.00 9.81
C GLY A 315 10.57 -21.42 10.45
N LEU A 316 10.72 -22.73 10.68
CA LEU A 316 12.00 -23.32 11.05
C LEU A 316 13.09 -22.96 10.02
N PRO A 317 14.32 -22.66 10.49
CA PRO A 317 15.48 -22.48 9.64
C PRO A 317 15.65 -23.61 8.60
N LEU A 318 16.09 -23.26 7.40
CA LEU A 318 16.21 -24.18 6.26
C LEU A 318 17.08 -25.40 6.60
N ASN A 319 18.18 -25.19 7.31
CA ASN A 319 19.09 -26.24 7.78
C ASN A 319 18.39 -27.28 8.67
N ILE A 320 17.38 -26.90 9.46
CA ILE A 320 16.56 -27.84 10.25
C ILE A 320 15.59 -28.56 9.33
N ARG A 321 14.91 -27.83 8.44
CA ARG A 321 13.91 -28.40 7.50
C ARG A 321 14.52 -29.40 6.50
N GLU A 322 15.76 -29.19 6.10
CA GLU A 322 16.51 -30.06 5.20
C GLU A 322 17.23 -31.20 5.92
N HIS A 323 17.24 -31.20 7.26
CA HIS A 323 17.91 -32.24 8.03
C HIS A 323 17.18 -33.58 7.88
N LYS A 324 17.94 -34.66 7.60
CA LYS A 324 17.39 -36.00 7.33
C LYS A 324 16.42 -36.49 8.40
N ARG A 325 16.73 -36.27 9.69
CA ARG A 325 15.85 -36.69 10.80
C ARG A 325 14.55 -35.90 10.83
N PHE A 326 14.60 -34.62 10.50
CA PHE A 326 13.41 -33.78 10.46
C PHE A 326 12.51 -34.22 9.30
N GLN A 327 13.06 -34.40 8.10
CA GLN A 327 12.29 -34.92 6.95
C GLN A 327 11.72 -36.32 7.21
N ALA A 328 12.43 -37.19 7.94
CA ALA A 328 11.93 -38.52 8.29
C ALA A 328 10.72 -38.49 9.25
N LEU A 329 10.65 -37.48 10.14
CA LEU A 329 9.59 -37.38 11.16
C LEU A 329 8.42 -36.50 10.70
N PHE A 330 8.72 -35.41 9.99
CA PHE A 330 7.78 -34.34 9.68
C PHE A 330 7.64 -34.09 8.17
N GLY A 331 8.38 -34.81 7.32
CA GLY A 331 8.30 -34.67 5.87
C GLY A 331 8.63 -33.24 5.42
N SER A 332 7.73 -32.65 4.63
CA SER A 332 7.82 -31.28 4.13
C SER A 332 7.17 -30.24 5.05
N CYS A 333 6.68 -30.64 6.22
CA CYS A 333 6.03 -29.73 7.16
C CYS A 333 6.99 -28.62 7.61
N ASN A 334 6.42 -27.45 7.90
CA ASN A 334 7.14 -26.32 8.47
C ASN A 334 6.38 -25.84 9.68
N PHE A 335 7.09 -25.52 10.75
CA PHE A 335 6.51 -25.08 12.02
C PHE A 335 6.81 -23.62 12.24
N GLU A 336 5.83 -22.90 12.78
CA GLU A 336 6.03 -21.54 13.23
C GLU A 336 6.88 -21.54 14.50
N VAL A 337 7.89 -20.68 14.53
CA VAL A 337 8.86 -20.60 15.62
C VAL A 337 8.68 -19.27 16.33
N PHE A 338 8.41 -19.34 17.63
CA PHE A 338 8.38 -18.18 18.50
C PHE A 338 9.65 -18.19 19.37
N SER A 339 10.57 -17.28 19.10
CA SER A 339 11.77 -17.12 19.93
C SER A 339 11.40 -16.46 21.26
N VAL A 340 11.80 -17.06 22.38
CA VAL A 340 11.64 -16.48 23.72
C VAL A 340 13.02 -16.04 24.21
N GLY A 341 13.22 -14.74 24.39
CA GLY A 341 14.49 -14.21 24.93
C GLY A 341 15.73 -14.48 24.08
N GLY A 342 15.59 -14.61 22.76
CA GLY A 342 16.72 -14.86 21.85
C GLY A 342 17.23 -16.31 21.86
N MET A 343 16.53 -17.25 22.49
CA MET A 343 16.79 -18.68 22.36
C MET A 343 15.57 -19.41 21.79
N PHE A 344 15.85 -20.43 20.98
CA PHE A 344 14.86 -21.28 20.30
C PHE A 344 14.15 -22.27 21.21
#